data_AF-A0A3R7A8Z3-F1
#
_entry.id   AF-A0A3R7A8Z3-F1
#
_cell.length_a   1.000
_cell.length_b   1.000
_cell.length_c   1.000
_cell.angle_alpha   90.00
_cell.angle_beta   90.00
_cell.angle_gamma   90.00
#
_symmetry.space_group_name_H-M   'P 1'
#
loop_
_entity.id
_entity.type
_entity.pdbx_description
1 polymer ?
#
loop_
_entity_poly.entity_id
_entity_poly.type
_entity_poly.pdbx_seq_one_letter_code
_entity_poly.pdbx_strand_id
1 'polypeptide(L)'
;MADLLASIASSSSPPPAPTSVHADKLGLTASQVSHFLSEATAYAAGHGMLVQAPEQRYAHLPYCLLPVPFPRQQFELNVLAEDAFTRRLVELSKAVQKEGVVQTAALGIHRSDYMLHDDPSNATSPQILQVELNTIAASFACMSSLASDLHRYFLAR
;
A
#
# COMPACT_ATOMS: atom_id res chain seq x y z
N MET A 1 -3.11 6.86 2.36
CA MET A 1 -3.77 6.17 1.22
C MET A 1 -4.68 7.10 0.44
N ALA A 2 -5.56 7.84 1.12
CA ALA A 2 -6.40 8.87 0.49
C ALA A 2 -5.58 9.81 -0.40
N ASP A 3 -4.38 10.21 0.02
CA ASP A 3 -3.49 11.13 -0.70
C ASP A 3 -2.95 10.57 -2.02
N LEU A 4 -2.73 9.26 -2.12
CA LEU A 4 -2.28 8.63 -3.37
C LEU A 4 -3.41 8.61 -4.41
N LEU A 5 -4.63 8.25 -3.97
CA LEU A 5 -5.81 8.27 -4.83
C LEU A 5 -6.25 9.70 -5.18
N ALA A 6 -6.11 10.66 -4.25
CA ALA A 6 -6.34 12.08 -4.48
C ALA A 6 -5.30 12.70 -5.42
N SER A 7 -4.03 12.28 -5.32
CA SER A 7 -2.96 12.66 -6.25
C SER A 7 -3.27 12.18 -7.68
N ILE A 8 -3.67 10.92 -7.85
CA ILE A 8 -4.08 10.36 -9.16
C ILE A 8 -5.37 11.01 -9.67
N ALA A 9 -6.28 11.40 -8.78
CA ALA A 9 -7.52 12.10 -9.12
C ALA A 9 -7.34 13.61 -9.40
N SER A 10 -6.14 14.17 -9.20
CA SER A 10 -5.83 15.58 -9.44
C SER A 10 -4.78 15.83 -10.54
N SER A 11 -4.12 14.78 -11.05
CA SER A 11 -3.16 14.88 -12.16
C SER A 11 -3.83 14.59 -13.53
N SER A 12 -3.67 15.51 -14.49
CA SER A 12 -4.06 15.33 -15.89
C SER A 12 -3.09 14.43 -16.68
N SER A 13 -1.83 14.33 -16.24
CA SER A 13 -0.89 13.33 -16.72
C SER A 13 -1.06 12.00 -15.97
N PRO A 14 -0.77 10.83 -16.58
CA PRO A 14 -0.61 9.59 -15.83
C PRO A 14 0.47 9.78 -14.75
N PRO A 15 0.36 9.10 -13.58
CA PRO A 15 1.35 9.24 -12.52
C PRO A 15 2.73 8.91 -13.09
N PRO A 16 3.76 9.75 -12.85
CA PRO A 16 5.08 9.50 -13.39
C PRO A 16 5.56 8.15 -12.91
N ALA A 17 6.05 7.34 -13.84
CA ALA A 17 6.79 6.13 -13.53
C ALA A 17 7.85 6.42 -12.46
N PRO A 18 8.15 5.49 -11.54
CA PRO A 18 9.16 5.70 -10.51
C PRO A 18 10.56 5.83 -11.14
N THR A 19 10.93 7.06 -11.50
CA THR A 19 12.17 7.35 -12.22
C THR A 19 13.38 7.23 -11.32
N SER A 20 14.28 6.32 -11.73
CA SER A 20 15.74 6.33 -11.51
C SER A 20 16.34 6.28 -10.09
N VAL A 21 15.63 6.56 -8.99
CA VAL A 21 16.27 6.75 -7.67
C VAL A 21 17.13 5.55 -7.20
N HIS A 22 16.87 4.33 -7.68
CA HIS A 22 17.65 3.12 -7.34
C HIS A 22 18.15 2.29 -8.53
N ALA A 23 18.09 2.78 -9.77
CA ALA A 23 18.54 2.02 -10.95
C ALA A 23 20.04 1.66 -10.88
N ASP A 24 20.86 2.59 -10.41
CA ASP A 24 22.32 2.42 -10.28
C ASP A 24 22.68 1.32 -9.26
N LYS A 25 21.88 1.18 -8.20
CA LYS A 25 22.05 0.10 -7.19
C LYS A 25 21.73 -1.29 -7.74
N LEU A 26 21.03 -1.36 -8.87
CA LEU A 26 20.65 -2.59 -9.57
C LEU A 26 21.55 -2.88 -10.79
N GLY A 27 22.52 -2.00 -11.10
CA GLY A 27 23.39 -2.13 -12.26
C GLY A 27 22.67 -1.95 -13.61
N LEU A 28 21.49 -1.33 -13.63
CA LEU A 28 20.67 -1.18 -14.83
C LEU A 28 20.97 0.12 -15.58
N THR A 29 21.19 0.01 -16.89
CA THR A 29 21.32 1.19 -17.77
C THR A 29 19.98 1.89 -17.97
N ALA A 30 20.00 3.19 -18.28
CA ALA A 30 18.79 3.97 -18.58
C ALA A 30 17.93 3.36 -19.72
N SER A 31 18.57 2.68 -20.68
CA SER A 31 17.90 1.92 -21.74
C SER A 31 17.09 0.74 -21.17
N GLN A 32 17.71 -0.08 -20.32
CA GLN A 32 17.05 -1.21 -19.66
C GLN A 32 15.91 -0.74 -18.74
N VAL A 33 16.10 0.35 -17.99
CA VAL A 33 15.05 0.94 -17.14
C VAL A 33 13.84 1.36 -17.98
N SER A 34 14.06 2.05 -19.10
CA SER A 34 12.99 2.46 -20.03
C SER A 34 12.26 1.26 -20.63
N HIS A 35 13.01 0.22 -21.02
CA HIS A 35 12.46 -1.02 -21.56
C HIS A 35 11.58 -1.77 -20.54
N PHE A 36 12.12 -2.04 -19.34
CA PHE A 36 11.37 -2.72 -18.28
C PHE A 36 10.17 -1.92 -17.81
N LEU A 37 10.26 -0.59 -17.78
CA LEU A 37 9.12 0.26 -17.47
C LEU A 37 7.99 0.10 -18.50
N SER A 38 8.32 0.11 -19.79
CA SER A 38 7.35 -0.08 -20.88
C SER A 38 6.67 -1.46 -20.79
N GLU A 39 7.45 -2.53 -20.58
CA GLU A 39 6.90 -3.87 -20.37
C GLU A 39 6.03 -3.95 -19.11
N ALA A 40 6.44 -3.32 -18.01
CA ALA A 40 5.70 -3.33 -16.75
C ALA A 40 4.35 -2.61 -16.89
N THR A 41 4.32 -1.49 -17.62
CA THR A 41 3.09 -0.74 -17.92
C THR A 41 2.14 -1.56 -18.79
N ALA A 42 2.66 -2.24 -19.81
CA ALA A 42 1.87 -3.13 -20.65
C ALA A 42 1.31 -4.34 -19.87
N TYR A 43 2.13 -4.96 -19.02
CA TYR A 43 1.71 -6.06 -18.15
C TYR A 43 0.63 -5.61 -17.17
N ALA A 44 0.83 -4.47 -16.49
CA ALA A 44 -0.12 -3.91 -15.54
C ALA A 44 -1.49 -3.64 -16.20
N ALA A 45 -1.49 -3.03 -17.38
CA ALA A 45 -2.73 -2.81 -18.14
C ALA A 45 -3.40 -4.13 -18.56
N GLY A 46 -2.64 -5.10 -19.07
CA GLY A 46 -3.15 -6.41 -19.51
C GLY A 46 -3.73 -7.28 -18.39
N HIS A 47 -3.25 -7.12 -17.15
CA HIS A 47 -3.69 -7.89 -15.98
C HIS A 47 -4.66 -7.11 -15.06
N GLY A 48 -5.20 -5.98 -15.52
CA GLY A 48 -6.22 -5.24 -14.78
C GLY A 48 -5.70 -4.47 -13.55
N MET A 49 -4.40 -4.18 -13.49
CA MET A 49 -3.79 -3.33 -12.45
C MET A 49 -4.11 -1.85 -12.70
N LEU A 50 -5.41 -1.51 -12.73
CA LEU A 50 -5.94 -0.22 -13.18
C LEU A 50 -6.67 0.53 -12.05
N VAL A 51 -6.65 1.85 -12.14
CA VAL A 51 -7.41 2.79 -11.29
C VAL A 51 -8.16 3.78 -12.18
N GLN A 52 -9.33 4.23 -11.75
CA GLN A 52 -10.09 5.25 -12.47
C GLN A 52 -9.31 6.57 -12.51
N ALA A 53 -9.10 7.10 -13.71
CA ALA A 53 -8.45 8.39 -13.94
C ALA A 53 -9.48 9.38 -14.50
N PRO A 54 -9.55 10.65 -14.00
CA PRO A 54 -10.61 11.59 -14.40
C PRO A 54 -10.69 11.83 -15.91
N GLU A 55 -9.54 11.97 -16.57
CA GLU A 55 -9.46 12.32 -18.00
C GLU A 55 -9.27 11.09 -18.92
N GLN A 56 -8.53 10.08 -18.47
CA GLN A 56 -8.17 8.91 -19.31
C GLN A 56 -9.11 7.71 -19.14
N ARG A 57 -10.19 7.85 -18.37
CA ARG A 57 -11.12 6.77 -17.94
C ARG A 57 -10.46 5.79 -16.96
N TYR A 58 -9.29 5.25 -17.30
CA TYR A 58 -8.45 4.40 -16.45
C TYR A 58 -6.96 4.68 -16.70
N ALA A 59 -6.14 4.56 -15.65
CA ALA A 59 -4.68 4.55 -15.72
C ALA A 59 -4.15 3.32 -14.97
N HIS A 60 -2.90 2.90 -15.20
CA HIS A 60 -2.31 1.84 -14.39
C HIS A 60 -2.03 2.33 -12.96
N LEU A 61 -2.14 1.43 -11.99
CA LEU A 61 -1.76 1.73 -10.61
C LEU A 61 -0.24 1.94 -10.49
N PRO A 62 0.23 2.77 -9.55
CA PRO A 62 1.65 2.84 -9.21
C PRO A 62 2.15 1.49 -8.66
N TYR A 63 3.32 1.04 -9.12
CA TYR A 63 3.96 -0.19 -8.67
C TYR A 63 5.48 0.01 -8.53
N CYS A 64 6.11 -0.75 -7.63
CA CYS A 64 7.56 -0.92 -7.62
C CYS A 64 7.96 -1.96 -8.67
N LEU A 65 9.12 -1.80 -9.33
CA LEU A 65 9.60 -2.79 -10.32
C LEU A 65 10.13 -4.09 -9.68
N LEU A 66 10.52 -4.06 -8.40
CA LEU A 66 11.09 -5.21 -7.68
C LEU A 66 10.49 -5.36 -6.27
N PRO A 67 10.54 -6.58 -5.68
CA PRO A 67 10.11 -6.82 -4.29
C PRO A 67 10.98 -6.10 -3.26
N VAL A 68 10.39 -5.78 -2.10
CA VAL A 68 11.09 -5.19 -0.94
C VAL A 68 11.13 -6.23 0.20
N PRO A 69 12.30 -6.56 0.79
CA PRO A 69 12.41 -7.53 1.90
C PRO A 69 11.70 -7.09 3.19
N PHE A 70 11.05 -8.02 3.92
CA PHE A 70 10.17 -7.63 5.06
C PHE A 70 9.98 -8.64 6.23
N PRO A 71 10.67 -8.47 7.38
CA PRO A 71 10.37 -9.11 8.69
C PRO A 71 9.07 -8.69 9.43
N ARG A 72 8.61 -9.43 10.46
CA ARG A 72 7.16 -9.75 10.58
C ARG A 72 6.41 -9.59 11.92
N GLN A 73 6.89 -8.87 12.95
CA GLN A 73 6.35 -9.05 14.33
C GLN A 73 6.12 -7.80 15.25
N GLN A 74 4.83 -7.48 15.47
CA GLN A 74 4.17 -6.80 16.64
C GLN A 74 4.20 -5.25 16.87
N PHE A 75 3.22 -4.76 17.68
CA PHE A 75 2.83 -3.35 17.96
C PHE A 75 1.78 -3.16 19.09
N GLU A 76 1.65 -1.96 19.68
CA GLU A 76 0.48 -1.32 20.40
C GLU A 76 0.93 0.04 21.03
N LEU A 77 0.14 1.01 21.56
CA LEU A 77 -1.17 1.67 21.30
C LEU A 77 -1.21 3.01 22.12
N ASN A 78 -1.90 4.12 21.78
CA ASN A 78 -3.27 4.49 22.25
C ASN A 78 -3.65 5.96 21.87
N VAL A 79 -4.90 6.24 21.44
CA VAL A 79 -5.43 7.60 21.14
C VAL A 79 -6.95 7.69 21.38
N LEU A 80 -7.45 8.40 22.42
CA LEU A 80 -8.90 8.52 22.70
C LEU A 80 -9.42 9.87 23.26
N ALA A 81 -8.57 10.86 23.55
CA ALA A 81 -9.01 12.07 24.27
C ALA A 81 -9.68 13.16 23.40
N GLU A 82 -9.24 13.33 22.15
CA GLU A 82 -9.40 14.63 21.43
C GLU A 82 -10.40 14.67 20.26
N ASP A 83 -10.95 13.54 19.79
CA ASP A 83 -11.72 13.48 18.53
C ASP A 83 -13.23 13.23 18.68
N ALA A 84 -14.04 14.10 18.07
CA ALA A 84 -15.50 14.02 18.02
C ALA A 84 -16.04 12.92 17.07
N PHE A 85 -15.32 12.58 16.00
CA PHE A 85 -15.67 11.47 15.11
C PHE A 85 -15.49 10.13 15.85
N THR A 86 -14.33 9.92 16.45
CA THR A 86 -14.02 8.77 17.33
C THR A 86 -15.01 8.67 18.49
N ARG A 87 -15.37 9.78 19.14
CA ARG A 87 -16.41 9.81 20.18
C ARG A 87 -17.73 9.22 19.68
N ARG A 88 -18.19 9.61 18.49
CA ARG A 88 -19.45 9.09 17.91
C ARG A 88 -19.37 7.60 17.59
N LEU A 89 -18.24 7.09 17.11
CA LEU A 89 -18.03 5.66 16.89
C LEU A 89 -18.13 4.86 18.21
N VAL A 90 -17.55 5.38 19.29
CA VAL A 90 -17.60 4.77 20.63
C VAL A 90 -19.03 4.79 21.19
N GLU A 91 -19.79 5.88 21.01
CA GLU A 91 -21.20 5.97 21.40
C GLU A 91 -22.06 4.92 20.69
N LEU A 92 -21.89 4.76 19.37
CA LEU A 92 -22.60 3.76 18.58
C LEU A 92 -22.28 2.32 19.02
N SER A 93 -21.00 2.01 19.27
CA SER A 93 -20.58 0.70 19.78
C SER A 93 -21.23 0.37 21.13
N LYS A 94 -21.29 1.35 22.04
CA LYS A 94 -21.97 1.20 23.35
C LYS A 94 -23.49 0.99 23.21
N ALA A 95 -24.14 1.69 22.27
CA ALA A 95 -25.57 1.51 22.02
C ALA A 95 -25.89 0.08 21.52
N VAL A 96 -25.16 -0.39 20.51
CA VAL A 96 -25.31 -1.75 19.96
C VAL A 96 -25.05 -2.83 21.02
N GLN A 97 -24.04 -2.65 21.88
CA GLN A 97 -23.78 -3.59 22.98
C GLN A 97 -24.90 -3.59 24.04
N LYS A 98 -25.52 -2.43 24.32
CA LYS A 98 -26.63 -2.30 25.27
C LYS A 98 -27.93 -2.91 24.75
N GLU A 99 -28.22 -2.74 23.46
CA GLU A 99 -29.41 -3.30 22.79
C GLU A 99 -29.28 -4.81 22.54
N GLY A 100 -28.04 -5.30 22.41
CA GLY A 100 -27.71 -6.69 22.18
C GLY A 100 -27.26 -6.94 20.75
N VAL A 101 -26.15 -7.66 20.58
CA VAL A 101 -25.58 -7.96 19.27
C VAL A 101 -26.43 -9.04 18.57
N VAL A 102 -27.25 -8.62 17.60
CA VAL A 102 -28.16 -9.50 16.86
C VAL A 102 -27.44 -10.40 15.84
N GLN A 103 -26.34 -9.92 15.25
CA GLN A 103 -25.49 -10.70 14.35
C GLN A 103 -24.14 -10.98 15.02
N THR A 104 -23.92 -12.23 15.41
CA THR A 104 -22.72 -12.67 16.14
C THR A 104 -21.56 -13.08 15.23
N ALA A 105 -21.82 -13.38 13.95
CA ALA A 105 -20.77 -13.62 12.96
C ALA A 105 -20.16 -12.29 12.50
N ALA A 106 -18.84 -12.15 12.63
CA ALA A 106 -18.08 -10.99 12.18
C ALA A 106 -16.92 -11.42 11.26
N LEU A 107 -16.61 -10.60 10.26
CA LEU A 107 -15.46 -10.78 9.38
C LEU A 107 -14.49 -9.62 9.57
N GLY A 108 -13.31 -9.91 10.12
CA GLY A 108 -12.19 -8.98 10.18
C GLY A 108 -11.31 -9.12 8.94
N ILE A 109 -11.09 -8.02 8.20
CA ILE A 109 -10.04 -7.94 7.19
C ILE A 109 -9.07 -6.87 7.67
N HIS A 110 -7.88 -7.30 8.11
CA HIS A 110 -6.91 -6.44 8.78
C HIS A 110 -5.63 -6.33 7.94
N ARG A 111 -5.04 -5.13 7.92
CA ARG A 111 -3.72 -4.88 7.34
C ARG A 111 -2.86 -4.17 8.38
N SER A 112 -1.77 -4.80 8.79
CA SER A 112 -0.74 -4.18 9.62
C SER A 112 0.33 -3.61 8.70
N ASP A 113 0.54 -2.29 8.75
CA ASP A 113 1.54 -1.60 7.95
C ASP A 113 2.74 -1.23 8.85
N TYR A 114 3.95 -1.46 8.34
CA TYR A 114 5.17 -1.45 9.13
C TYR A 114 6.30 -0.77 8.35
N MET A 115 7.29 -0.20 9.05
CA MET A 115 8.46 0.45 8.47
C MET A 115 9.77 -0.04 9.11
N LEU A 116 10.86 0.04 8.34
CA LEU A 116 12.21 -0.21 8.82
C LEU A 116 12.74 1.02 9.57
N HIS A 117 13.01 0.86 10.85
CA HIS A 117 13.76 1.81 11.67
C HIS A 117 15.23 1.37 11.73
N ASP A 118 16.06 2.04 10.95
CA ASP A 118 17.51 1.87 10.93
C ASP A 118 18.13 3.19 11.41
N ASP A 119 18.72 3.17 12.62
CA ASP A 119 19.38 4.33 13.22
C ASP A 119 20.89 4.20 13.03
N PRO A 120 21.50 4.88 12.04
CA PRO A 120 22.93 4.75 11.76
C PRO A 120 23.83 5.33 12.87
N SER A 121 23.27 6.00 13.88
CA SER A 121 24.00 6.48 15.05
C SER A 121 24.06 5.47 16.20
N ASN A 122 23.27 4.39 16.12
CA ASN A 122 23.10 3.42 17.17
C ASN A 122 23.48 2.01 16.68
N ALA A 123 24.36 1.30 17.39
CA ALA A 123 24.91 0.01 16.96
C ALA A 123 23.93 -1.18 17.03
N THR A 124 22.62 -0.92 17.12
CA THR A 124 21.56 -1.93 17.09
C THR A 124 21.29 -2.39 15.66
N SER A 125 20.90 -3.66 15.50
CA SER A 125 20.40 -4.17 14.23
C SER A 125 19.14 -3.40 13.76
N PRO A 126 18.95 -3.15 12.45
CA PRO A 126 17.75 -2.53 11.91
C PRO A 126 16.47 -3.22 12.41
N GLN A 127 15.50 -2.43 12.86
CA GLN A 127 14.28 -2.89 13.48
C GLN A 127 13.09 -2.68 12.56
N ILE A 128 12.07 -3.53 12.67
CA ILE A 128 10.79 -3.27 12.01
C ILE A 128 9.77 -2.88 13.07
N LEU A 129 9.29 -1.65 12.94
CA LEU A 129 8.27 -1.08 13.81
C LEU A 129 6.98 -0.99 13.00
N GLN A 130 5.87 -1.49 13.55
CA GLN A 130 4.57 -1.22 12.94
C GLN A 130 4.28 0.27 13.08
N VAL A 131 3.66 0.85 12.05
CA VAL A 131 3.29 2.27 12.00
C VAL A 131 1.78 2.47 11.93
N GLU A 132 1.03 1.48 11.44
CA GLU A 132 -0.43 1.55 11.31
C GLU A 132 -1.08 0.17 11.46
N LEU A 133 -2.29 0.13 12.02
CA LEU A 133 -3.17 -1.04 12.00
C LEU A 133 -4.51 -0.66 11.35
N ASN A 134 -4.69 -1.07 10.10
CA ASN A 134 -5.91 -0.83 9.34
C ASN A 134 -6.90 -1.98 9.57
N THR A 135 -7.92 -1.76 10.40
CA THR A 135 -9.02 -2.72 10.67
C THR A 135 -10.29 -2.46 9.85
N ILE A 136 -10.32 -1.35 9.10
CA ILE A 136 -11.41 -0.93 8.21
C ILE A 136 -10.85 -0.60 6.82
N ALA A 137 -11.61 -0.93 5.76
CA ALA A 137 -11.25 -0.63 4.36
C ALA A 137 -9.82 -1.03 3.95
N ALA A 138 -9.29 -2.13 4.51
CA ALA A 138 -7.99 -2.70 4.19
C ALA A 138 -7.86 -2.99 2.67
N SER A 139 -7.15 -2.11 1.98
CA SER A 139 -7.10 -2.05 0.52
C SER A 139 -5.85 -2.74 -0.06
N PHE A 140 -5.86 -2.93 -1.39
CA PHE A 140 -4.80 -3.56 -2.20
C PHE A 140 -4.58 -5.08 -2.02
N ALA A 141 -5.47 -5.80 -1.32
CA ALA A 141 -5.34 -7.25 -1.13
C ALA A 141 -5.22 -8.04 -2.45
N CYS A 142 -6.10 -7.80 -3.44
CA CYS A 142 -6.01 -8.42 -4.77
C CYS A 142 -4.84 -7.87 -5.61
N MET A 143 -4.56 -6.57 -5.50
CA MET A 143 -3.50 -5.87 -6.22
C MET A 143 -2.10 -6.34 -5.83
N SER A 144 -1.91 -6.76 -4.57
CA SER A 144 -0.67 -7.34 -4.06
C SER A 144 -0.28 -8.62 -4.79
N SER A 145 -1.26 -9.47 -5.13
CA SER A 145 -1.04 -10.67 -5.95
C SER A 145 -0.56 -10.27 -7.36
N LEU A 146 -1.24 -9.33 -8.01
CA LEU A 146 -0.86 -8.88 -9.37
C LEU A 146 0.54 -8.24 -9.40
N ALA A 147 0.90 -7.47 -8.37
CA ALA A 147 2.25 -6.91 -8.22
C ALA A 147 3.30 -8.01 -7.99
N SER A 148 2.97 -9.04 -7.21
CA SER A 148 3.84 -10.20 -7.02
C SER A 148 4.04 -11.00 -8.32
N ASP A 149 3.00 -11.10 -9.15
CA ASP A 149 3.04 -11.78 -10.45
C ASP A 149 3.90 -11.01 -11.46
N LEU A 150 3.78 -9.68 -11.48
CA LEU A 150 4.66 -8.76 -12.21
C LEU A 150 6.13 -8.91 -11.78
N HIS A 151 6.42 -9.00 -10.48
CA HIS A 151 7.78 -9.23 -9.98
C HIS A 151 8.33 -10.60 -10.39
N ARG A 152 7.53 -11.66 -10.30
CA ARG A 152 7.92 -13.00 -10.73
C ARG A 152 8.17 -13.07 -12.24
N TYR A 153 7.39 -12.34 -13.04
CA TYR A 153 7.58 -12.22 -14.49
C TYR A 153 8.94 -11.61 -14.86
N PHE A 154 9.36 -10.54 -14.17
CA PHE A 154 10.67 -9.93 -14.41
C PHE A 154 11.84 -10.75 -13.85
N LEU A 155 11.70 -11.39 -12.69
CA LEU A 155 12.76 -12.21 -12.09
C LEU A 155 12.99 -13.55 -12.80
N ALA A 156 12.08 -13.95 -13.70
CA ALA A 156 12.19 -15.19 -14.49
C ALA A 156 12.80 -14.99 -15.90
N ARG A 157 13.36 -13.80 -16.16
CA ARG A 157 13.98 -13.40 -17.44
C ARG A 157 15.44 -13.01 -17.25
#